data_AF-A0A954QPG7-F1
#
_entry.id   AF-A0A954QPG7-F1
#
_cell.length_a   1.000
_cell.length_b   1.000
_cell.length_c   1.000
_cell.angle_alpha   90.00
_cell.angle_beta   90.00
_cell.angle_gamma   90.00
#
_symmetry.space_group_name_H-M   'P 1'
#
loop_
_entity.id
_entity.type
_entity.pdbx_description
1 polymer ?
#
loop_
_entity_poly.entity_id
_entity_poly.type
_entity_poly.pdbx_seq_one_letter_code
_entity_poly.pdbx_strand_id
1 'polypeptide(L)'
;MKPVIFGFVWLLSSTIGLCQTPDDMSRELDSMPNVIADTYHVTPTLPLTRIVLYSSGVGQMEHAGIVDGNVRQQIRFSGHDVDDVLKSLVVVDDSGGRVAAVEYQPAPDAEATAANTLGQPLTLAQTLQQLRGEAVTLRFQGAEKEGIIFGVENRQMPDSTLEMLNLLTAHGIESYALNDLTEINFSQQELRDDLRRAMAGVAKSRQASQKQLDLLTSMAGQRHVTFA
;
A
#
# COMPACT_ATOMS: atom_id res chain seq x y z
N MET A 1 -11.49 72.60 26.67
CA MET A 1 -11.72 71.30 27.33
C MET A 1 -10.43 70.49 27.26
N LYS A 2 -9.88 70.08 28.41
CA LYS A 2 -8.81 69.05 28.55
C LYS A 2 -9.50 67.68 28.76
N PRO A 3 -8.77 66.53 28.81
CA PRO A 3 -7.76 65.97 27.91
C PRO A 3 -8.09 64.47 27.62
N VAL A 4 -7.20 63.68 27.00
CA VAL A 4 -6.59 62.45 27.59
C VAL A 4 -5.48 61.95 26.66
N ILE A 5 -4.32 61.76 27.29
CA ILE A 5 -3.11 61.11 26.80
C ILE A 5 -3.19 59.65 27.25
N PHE A 6 -2.81 58.69 26.40
CA PHE A 6 -2.20 57.45 26.86
C PHE A 6 -1.05 57.09 25.91
N GLY A 7 0.17 57.16 26.44
CA GLY A 7 1.33 56.55 25.83
C GLY A 7 1.42 55.09 26.24
N PHE A 8 1.98 54.27 25.36
CA PHE A 8 2.70 53.07 25.77
C PHE A 8 3.83 52.82 24.76
N VAL A 9 5.05 53.04 25.23
CA VAL A 9 6.27 52.53 24.61
C VAL A 9 6.42 51.09 25.08
N TRP A 10 6.68 50.16 24.16
CA TRP A 10 7.49 49.00 24.45
C TRP A 10 8.46 48.76 23.29
N LEU A 11 9.74 48.83 23.64
CA LEU A 11 10.88 48.44 22.83
C LEU A 11 11.06 46.94 23.05
N LEU A 12 11.10 46.12 22.00
CA LEU A 12 11.69 44.79 22.09
C LEU A 12 12.46 44.49 20.80
N SER A 13 13.78 44.54 21.00
CA SER A 13 14.83 44.03 20.14
C SER A 13 14.53 42.57 19.75
N SER A 14 14.76 42.19 18.49
CA SER A 14 14.83 40.79 18.09
C SER A 14 15.91 40.64 17.04
N THR A 15 17.05 40.19 17.54
CA THR A 15 18.22 39.65 16.86
C THR A 15 17.79 38.62 15.82
N ILE A 16 17.98 38.90 14.53
CA ILE A 16 17.91 37.84 13.51
C ILE A 16 19.27 37.12 13.55
N GLY A 17 19.36 36.17 14.47
CA GLY A 17 20.40 35.16 14.46
C GLY A 17 20.15 34.17 13.33
N LEU A 18 21.12 34.03 12.43
CA LEU A 18 21.25 32.88 11.54
C LEU A 18 21.38 31.60 12.38
N CYS A 19 20.36 30.75 12.34
CA CYS A 19 20.47 29.28 12.33
C CYS A 19 19.06 28.71 12.22
N GLN A 20 18.55 28.52 11.00
CA GLN A 20 17.43 27.61 10.78
C GLN A 20 18.02 26.30 10.26
N THR A 21 18.03 25.29 11.14
CA THR A 21 18.39 23.92 10.79
C THR A 21 17.24 23.23 10.04
N PRO A 22 17.53 22.30 9.12
CA PRO A 22 16.50 21.62 8.31
C PRO A 22 15.43 20.86 9.11
N ASP A 23 15.68 20.56 10.39
CA ASP A 23 14.71 19.91 11.30
C ASP A 23 13.57 20.82 11.80
N ASP A 24 13.71 22.14 11.72
CA ASP A 24 12.63 23.06 12.11
C ASP A 24 11.57 23.20 11.00
N MET A 25 11.98 23.13 9.73
CA MET A 25 11.04 23.19 8.59
C MET A 25 10.12 21.96 8.52
N SER A 26 10.62 20.77 8.88
CA SER A 26 9.84 19.53 8.89
C SER A 26 8.81 19.49 10.02
N ARG A 27 9.11 20.09 11.18
CA ARG A 27 8.13 20.24 12.28
C ARG A 27 7.05 21.26 11.98
N GLU A 28 7.38 22.33 11.26
CA GLU A 28 6.41 23.35 10.86
C GLU A 28 5.41 22.77 9.83
N LEU A 29 5.90 22.00 8.84
CA LEU A 29 5.08 21.28 7.84
C LEU A 29 4.12 20.25 8.46
N ASP A 30 4.52 19.56 9.54
CA ASP A 30 3.69 18.57 10.25
C ASP A 30 2.64 19.23 11.16
N SER A 31 2.82 20.52 11.47
CA SER A 31 1.93 21.32 12.33
C SER A 31 1.02 22.28 11.56
N MET A 32 1.17 22.37 10.23
CA MET A 32 0.19 23.08 9.41
C MET A 32 -1.11 22.26 9.42
N PRO A 33 -2.27 22.85 9.75
CA PRO A 33 -3.54 22.16 9.53
C PRO A 33 -3.57 21.73 8.07
N ASN A 34 -3.93 20.48 7.80
CA ASN A 34 -4.16 20.04 6.43
C ASN A 34 -5.40 20.80 5.93
N VAL A 35 -5.18 22.00 5.38
CA VAL A 35 -6.21 22.95 4.99
C VAL A 35 -7.19 22.32 3.99
N ILE A 36 -6.75 21.27 3.29
CA ILE A 36 -7.52 20.49 2.32
C ILE A 36 -8.36 19.39 3.00
N ALA A 37 -7.96 18.86 4.16
CA ALA A 37 -8.75 17.86 4.88
C ALA A 37 -9.91 18.48 5.68
N ASP A 38 -9.72 19.65 6.29
CA ASP A 38 -10.76 20.30 7.10
C ASP A 38 -11.82 21.04 6.27
N THR A 39 -11.55 21.30 4.99
CA THR A 39 -12.43 22.11 4.11
C THR A 39 -13.37 21.26 3.25
N TYR A 40 -13.16 19.94 3.14
CA TYR A 40 -13.94 19.05 2.26
C TYR A 40 -14.52 17.87 3.03
N HIS A 41 -15.82 17.65 2.93
CA HIS A 41 -16.46 16.48 3.53
C HIS A 41 -16.36 15.26 2.60
N VAL A 42 -16.02 14.10 3.16
CA VAL A 42 -15.97 12.82 2.43
C VAL A 42 -17.39 12.36 2.14
N THR A 43 -17.71 12.21 0.86
CA THR A 43 -18.99 11.66 0.41
C THR A 43 -18.72 10.34 -0.32
N PRO A 44 -19.55 9.30 -0.13
CA PRO A 44 -19.44 8.08 -0.92
C PRO A 44 -19.57 8.41 -2.42
N THR A 45 -18.89 7.60 -3.24
CA THR A 45 -18.87 7.72 -4.70
C THR A 45 -20.28 7.96 -5.26
N LEU A 46 -20.44 8.95 -6.14
CA LEU A 46 -21.70 9.20 -6.85
C LEU A 46 -22.22 7.92 -7.53
N PRO A 47 -23.54 7.76 -7.70
CA PRO A 47 -24.08 6.56 -8.32
C PRO A 47 -23.62 6.44 -9.77
N LEU A 48 -23.41 5.19 -10.22
CA LEU A 48 -23.12 4.88 -11.62
C LEU A 48 -24.38 5.10 -12.46
N THR A 49 -24.33 6.04 -13.40
CA THR A 49 -25.47 6.47 -14.22
C THR A 49 -25.40 5.96 -15.64
N ARG A 50 -24.21 5.69 -16.18
CA ARG A 50 -24.04 5.19 -17.55
C ARG A 50 -22.85 4.24 -17.67
N ILE A 51 -23.03 3.16 -18.44
CA ILE A 51 -21.96 2.26 -18.86
C ILE A 51 -22.01 2.13 -20.38
N VAL A 52 -20.88 2.34 -21.04
CA VAL A 52 -20.73 2.11 -22.49
C VAL A 52 -19.67 1.04 -22.70
N LEU A 53 -20.03 -0.07 -23.34
CA LEU A 53 -19.10 -1.14 -23.67
C LEU A 53 -18.78 -1.11 -25.16
N TYR A 54 -17.49 -1.03 -25.48
CA TYR A 54 -17.00 -1.04 -26.85
C TYR A 54 -16.64 -2.47 -27.28
N SER A 55 -16.75 -2.76 -28.59
CA SER A 55 -16.38 -4.07 -29.16
C SER A 55 -14.89 -4.40 -29.03
N SER A 56 -14.06 -3.41 -28.70
CA SER A 56 -12.65 -3.56 -28.33
C SER A 56 -12.44 -4.22 -26.96
N GLY A 57 -13.49 -4.37 -26.15
CA GLY A 57 -13.40 -4.88 -24.78
C GLY A 57 -13.15 -3.80 -23.72
N VAL A 58 -13.11 -2.53 -24.10
CA VAL A 58 -12.98 -1.39 -23.17
C VAL A 58 -14.38 -0.93 -22.75
N GLY A 59 -14.55 -0.58 -21.47
CA GLY A 59 -15.78 -0.01 -20.92
C GLY A 59 -15.55 1.41 -20.41
N GLN A 60 -16.49 2.32 -20.70
CA GLN A 60 -16.56 3.64 -20.08
C GLN A 60 -17.66 3.63 -19.02
N MET A 61 -17.36 4.17 -17.84
CA MET A 61 -18.28 4.19 -16.69
C MET A 61 -18.44 5.64 -16.24
N GLU A 62 -19.68 6.12 -16.23
CA GLU A 62 -20.01 7.48 -15.82
C GLU A 62 -20.77 7.45 -14.49
N HIS A 63 -20.32 8.25 -13.55
CA HIS A 63 -20.97 8.48 -12.28
C HIS A 63 -21.44 9.93 -12.23
N ALA A 64 -22.71 10.13 -11.90
CA ALA A 64 -23.30 11.47 -11.82
C ALA A 64 -24.25 11.60 -10.64
N GLY A 65 -24.34 12.81 -10.09
CA GLY A 65 -25.26 13.09 -8.99
C GLY A 65 -25.09 14.48 -8.40
N ILE A 66 -25.90 14.77 -7.39
CA ILE A 66 -25.90 16.06 -6.71
C ILE A 66 -24.92 16.02 -5.54
N VAL A 67 -24.02 17.00 -5.48
CA VAL A 67 -23.11 17.23 -4.35
C VAL A 67 -23.38 18.60 -3.74
N ASP A 68 -23.20 18.75 -2.43
CA ASP A 68 -23.42 20.00 -1.72
C ASP A 68 -22.12 20.47 -1.04
N GLY A 69 -21.71 21.70 -1.34
CA GLY A 69 -20.51 22.31 -0.76
C GLY A 69 -19.20 21.75 -1.29
N ASN A 70 -18.20 21.71 -0.41
CA ASN A 70 -16.88 21.18 -0.71
C ASN A 70 -16.86 19.69 -0.41
N VAL A 71 -16.76 18.86 -1.46
CA VAL A 71 -16.81 17.40 -1.30
C VAL A 71 -15.56 16.74 -1.82
N ARG A 72 -15.19 15.66 -1.11
CA ARG A 72 -14.19 14.69 -1.53
C ARG A 72 -14.91 13.43 -1.99
N GLN A 73 -14.88 13.17 -3.28
CA GLN A 73 -15.41 11.94 -3.87
C GLN A 73 -14.30 10.90 -3.96
N GLN A 74 -14.48 9.76 -3.31
CA GLN A 74 -13.50 8.68 -3.33
C GLN A 74 -13.86 7.68 -4.42
N ILE A 75 -12.96 7.42 -5.36
CA ILE A 75 -13.14 6.44 -6.43
C ILE A 75 -12.14 5.31 -6.21
N ARG A 76 -12.59 4.06 -6.28
CA ARG A 76 -11.75 2.86 -6.12
C ARG A 76 -11.68 2.06 -7.41
N PHE A 77 -10.47 1.70 -7.83
CA PHE A 77 -10.23 0.88 -9.02
C PHE A 77 -9.09 -0.12 -8.79
N SER A 78 -8.93 -1.05 -9.73
CA SER A 78 -7.81 -1.98 -9.74
C SER A 78 -6.50 -1.25 -9.99
N GLY A 79 -5.42 -1.68 -9.34
CA GLY A 79 -4.08 -1.12 -9.55
C GLY A 79 -3.57 -1.24 -10.99
N HIS A 80 -4.08 -2.21 -11.75
CA HIS A 80 -3.75 -2.37 -13.17
C HIS A 80 -4.36 -1.25 -14.03
N ASP A 81 -5.49 -0.68 -13.61
CA ASP A 81 -6.27 0.25 -14.43
C ASP A 81 -5.97 1.71 -14.08
N VAL A 82 -5.09 1.97 -13.10
CA VAL A 82 -4.75 3.34 -12.64
C VAL A 82 -4.34 4.25 -13.80
N ASP A 83 -3.43 3.76 -14.63
CA ASP A 83 -2.84 4.57 -15.70
C ASP A 83 -3.89 4.91 -16.77
N ASP A 84 -4.78 3.95 -17.07
CA ASP A 84 -5.88 4.16 -18.00
C ASP A 84 -6.92 5.12 -17.42
N VAL A 85 -7.28 4.94 -16.14
CA VAL A 85 -8.21 5.83 -15.42
C VAL A 85 -7.66 7.26 -15.38
N LEU A 86 -6.39 7.47 -15.02
CA LEU A 86 -5.81 8.82 -14.95
C LEU A 86 -5.74 9.49 -16.34
N LYS A 87 -5.59 8.71 -17.41
CA LYS A 87 -5.56 9.21 -18.79
C LYS A 87 -6.95 9.51 -19.33
N SER A 88 -7.97 8.74 -18.96
CA SER A 88 -9.32 8.89 -19.48
C SER A 88 -10.26 9.68 -18.57
N LEU A 89 -9.86 9.99 -17.33
CA LEU A 89 -10.70 10.68 -16.37
C LEU A 89 -11.15 12.04 -16.91
N VAL A 90 -12.46 12.20 -17.05
CA VAL A 90 -13.12 13.46 -17.33
C VAL A 90 -14.03 13.81 -16.17
N VAL A 91 -13.87 15.02 -15.63
CA VAL A 91 -14.73 15.55 -14.58
C VAL A 91 -15.45 16.78 -15.12
N VAL A 92 -16.77 16.76 -15.07
CA VAL A 92 -17.65 17.84 -15.54
C VAL A 92 -18.51 18.33 -14.39
N ASP A 93 -18.54 19.64 -14.22
CA ASP A 93 -19.44 20.32 -13.29
C ASP A 93 -20.44 21.15 -14.12
N ASP A 94 -21.68 20.67 -14.21
CA ASP A 94 -22.72 21.28 -15.06
C ASP A 94 -23.24 22.60 -14.50
N SER A 95 -22.84 22.96 -13.28
CA SER A 95 -23.35 24.12 -12.53
C SER A 95 -22.35 25.28 -12.45
N GLY A 96 -21.24 25.21 -13.21
CA GLY A 96 -20.21 26.24 -13.25
C GLY A 96 -19.18 26.18 -12.12
N GLY A 97 -19.14 25.06 -11.38
CA GLY A 97 -18.14 24.79 -10.35
C GLY A 97 -16.72 24.59 -10.89
N ARG A 98 -15.75 24.55 -9.98
CA ARG A 98 -14.35 24.24 -10.30
C ARG A 98 -13.95 22.93 -9.64
N VAL A 99 -13.36 22.04 -10.44
CA VAL A 99 -12.58 20.91 -9.93
C VAL A 99 -11.31 21.48 -9.29
N ALA A 100 -11.17 21.28 -7.99
CA ALA A 100 -10.09 21.87 -7.21
C ALA A 100 -8.79 21.08 -7.38
N ALA A 101 -8.88 19.74 -7.28
CA ALA A 101 -7.76 18.84 -7.47
C ALA A 101 -8.22 17.40 -7.70
N VAL A 102 -7.32 16.62 -8.31
CA VAL A 102 -7.38 15.16 -8.37
C VAL A 102 -6.19 14.64 -7.60
N GLU A 103 -6.42 13.94 -6.49
CA GLU A 103 -5.36 13.42 -5.62
C GLU A 103 -5.20 11.91 -5.81
N TYR A 104 -3.98 11.50 -6.18
CA TYR A 104 -3.56 10.10 -6.25
C TYR A 104 -2.26 9.93 -5.46
N GLN A 105 -2.25 8.96 -4.54
CA GLN A 105 -1.04 8.54 -3.84
C GLN A 105 -0.55 7.22 -4.42
N PRO A 106 0.45 7.24 -5.33
CA PRO A 106 1.13 6.01 -5.73
C PRO A 106 1.81 5.44 -4.49
N ALA A 107 1.37 4.26 -4.03
CA ALA A 107 2.02 3.54 -2.93
C ALA A 107 3.53 3.42 -3.22
N PRO A 108 4.41 4.13 -2.48
CA PRO A 108 5.84 4.12 -2.74
C PRO A 108 6.54 3.32 -1.66
N ASP A 109 6.93 2.06 -1.92
CA ASP A 109 7.58 1.29 -0.87
C ASP A 109 8.46 0.18 -1.43
N ALA A 110 9.67 0.00 -0.89
CA ALA A 110 10.53 -1.17 -1.10
C ALA A 110 9.80 -2.51 -0.80
N GLU A 111 8.71 -2.45 -0.04
CA GLU A 111 7.77 -3.53 0.25
C GLU A 111 7.03 -4.03 -1.01
N ALA A 112 6.79 -3.16 -2.01
CA ALA A 112 6.22 -3.54 -3.30
C ALA A 112 7.22 -4.35 -4.16
N THR A 113 8.52 -4.09 -4.03
CA THR A 113 9.57 -4.88 -4.68
C THR A 113 9.71 -6.27 -4.05
N ALA A 114 9.59 -6.37 -2.71
CA ALA A 114 9.52 -7.67 -2.02
C ALA A 114 8.31 -8.51 -2.46
N ALA A 115 7.17 -7.85 -2.73
CA ALA A 115 6.01 -8.48 -3.32
C ALA A 115 6.22 -8.94 -4.78
N ASN A 116 7.16 -8.38 -5.54
CA ASN A 116 7.46 -8.90 -6.88
C ASN A 116 8.24 -10.23 -6.86
N THR A 117 8.93 -10.57 -5.77
CA THR A 117 9.64 -11.86 -5.62
C THR A 117 8.84 -12.91 -4.85
N LEU A 118 8.00 -12.50 -3.89
CA LEU A 118 7.17 -13.39 -3.04
C LEU A 118 5.65 -13.25 -3.27
N GLY A 119 5.21 -12.35 -4.14
CA GLY A 119 3.78 -12.10 -4.40
C GLY A 119 3.15 -13.06 -5.41
N GLN A 120 3.96 -13.85 -6.12
CA GLN A 120 3.44 -15.04 -6.78
C GLN A 120 3.14 -16.11 -5.73
N PRO A 121 2.01 -16.83 -5.82
CA PRO A 121 1.71 -17.93 -4.90
C PRO A 121 2.76 -19.03 -5.09
N LEU A 122 3.76 -19.06 -4.20
CA LEU A 122 4.80 -20.08 -4.15
C LEU A 122 4.31 -21.27 -3.33
N THR A 123 4.66 -22.47 -3.77
CA THR A 123 4.51 -23.67 -2.93
C THR A 123 5.59 -23.68 -1.84
N LEU A 124 5.35 -24.41 -0.75
CA LEU A 124 6.36 -24.59 0.30
C LEU A 124 7.68 -25.12 -0.28
N ALA A 125 7.61 -26.08 -1.19
CA ALA A 125 8.77 -26.60 -1.92
C ALA A 125 9.56 -25.49 -2.64
N GLN A 126 8.87 -24.59 -3.34
CA GLN A 126 9.51 -23.49 -4.05
C GLN A 126 10.14 -22.46 -3.09
N THR A 127 9.46 -22.14 -1.98
CA THR A 127 10.02 -21.24 -0.95
C THR A 127 11.27 -21.84 -0.32
N LEU A 128 11.24 -23.11 0.09
CA LEU A 128 12.41 -23.79 0.65
C LEU A 128 13.54 -23.91 -0.37
N GLN A 129 13.22 -24.08 -1.65
CA GLN A 129 14.21 -24.10 -2.73
C GLN A 129 14.92 -22.75 -2.92
N GLN A 130 14.22 -21.63 -2.71
CA GLN A 130 14.82 -20.28 -2.72
C GLN A 130 15.71 -20.04 -1.50
N LEU A 131 15.38 -20.63 -0.36
CA LEU A 131 16.11 -20.53 0.90
C LEU A 131 17.17 -21.64 1.08
N ARG A 132 17.65 -22.21 -0.03
CA ARG A 132 18.72 -23.22 0.01
C ARG A 132 20.00 -22.64 0.60
N GLY A 133 20.64 -23.41 1.48
CA GLY A 133 21.81 -22.96 2.23
C GLY A 133 21.47 -22.39 3.60
N GLU A 134 20.18 -22.19 3.91
CA GLU A 134 19.76 -21.75 5.23
C GLU A 134 19.71 -22.89 6.24
N ALA A 135 20.14 -22.58 7.47
CA ALA A 135 20.04 -23.50 8.60
C ALA A 135 18.60 -23.52 9.13
N VAL A 136 18.07 -24.72 9.31
CA VAL A 136 16.70 -24.96 9.76
C VAL A 136 16.62 -26.07 10.81
N THR A 137 15.59 -25.94 11.64
CA THR A 137 15.16 -26.95 12.59
C THR A 137 13.75 -27.38 12.23
N LEU A 138 13.56 -28.67 11.99
CA LEU A 138 12.31 -29.29 11.56
C LEU A 138 11.72 -30.13 12.68
N ARG A 139 10.38 -30.22 12.74
CA ARG A 139 9.67 -31.23 13.53
C ARG A 139 9.06 -32.30 12.62
N PHE A 140 9.62 -33.50 12.68
CA PHE A 140 9.21 -34.68 11.91
C PHE A 140 8.82 -35.81 12.86
N GLN A 141 7.57 -36.28 12.78
CA GLN A 141 7.03 -37.35 13.63
C GLN A 141 7.30 -37.15 15.14
N GLY A 142 7.24 -35.90 15.61
CA GLY A 142 7.50 -35.55 17.01
C GLY A 142 8.98 -35.43 17.41
N ALA A 143 9.91 -35.77 16.52
CA ALA A 143 11.34 -35.55 16.73
C ALA A 143 11.81 -34.25 16.07
N GLU A 144 12.74 -33.57 16.72
CA GLU A 144 13.40 -32.38 16.20
C GLU A 144 14.64 -32.78 15.40
N LYS A 145 14.83 -32.13 14.24
CA LYS A 145 15.90 -32.40 13.29
C LYS A 145 16.53 -31.10 12.83
N GLU A 146 17.84 -31.00 12.91
CA GLU A 146 18.59 -29.81 12.52
C GLU A 146 19.46 -30.10 11.30
N GLY A 147 19.56 -29.11 10.41
CA GLY A 147 20.43 -29.19 9.24
C GLY A 147 20.35 -27.95 8.37
N ILE A 148 21.09 -27.99 7.27
CA ILE A 148 21.09 -26.94 6.25
C ILE A 148 20.25 -27.40 5.07
N ILE A 149 19.39 -26.54 4.52
CA ILE A 149 18.59 -26.87 3.33
C ILE A 149 19.53 -27.14 2.16
N PHE A 150 19.61 -28.40 1.74
CA PHE A 150 20.38 -28.81 0.56
C PHE A 150 19.56 -28.63 -0.72
N GLY A 151 18.25 -28.89 -0.65
CA GLY A 151 17.32 -28.63 -1.75
C GLY A 151 16.02 -29.40 -1.60
N VAL A 152 15.10 -29.16 -2.53
CA VAL A 152 13.83 -29.89 -2.63
C VAL A 152 13.81 -30.70 -3.92
N GLU A 153 13.31 -31.93 -3.84
CA GLU A 153 13.16 -32.82 -5.00
C GLU A 153 11.76 -33.41 -5.07
N ASN A 154 11.36 -33.81 -6.28
CA ASN A 154 10.13 -34.53 -6.53
C ASN A 154 10.46 -36.01 -6.75
N ARG A 155 9.90 -36.88 -5.93
CA ARG A 155 10.04 -38.33 -6.06
C ARG A 155 8.77 -38.93 -6.63
N GLN A 156 8.87 -39.53 -7.80
CA GLN A 156 7.75 -40.27 -8.40
C GLN A 156 7.53 -41.57 -7.63
N MET A 157 6.30 -41.74 -7.16
CA MET A 157 5.74 -42.98 -6.64
C MET A 157 4.72 -43.54 -7.65
N PRO A 158 4.35 -44.82 -7.57
CA PRO A 158 3.43 -45.44 -8.54
C PRO A 158 2.12 -44.68 -8.75
N ASP A 159 1.59 -44.06 -7.69
CA ASP A 159 0.27 -43.39 -7.71
C ASP A 159 0.34 -41.88 -7.45
N SER A 160 1.53 -41.32 -7.16
CA SER A 160 1.66 -39.90 -6.80
C SER A 160 3.08 -39.37 -6.96
N THR A 161 3.24 -38.04 -6.89
CA THR A 161 4.56 -37.40 -6.78
C THR A 161 4.69 -36.84 -5.36
N LEU A 162 5.74 -37.25 -4.66
CA LEU A 162 6.01 -36.81 -3.30
C LEU A 162 7.12 -35.76 -3.31
N GLU A 163 6.85 -34.59 -2.74
CA GLU A 163 7.84 -33.55 -2.55
C GLU A 163 8.69 -33.86 -1.30
N MET A 164 10.01 -33.88 -1.47
CA MET A 164 10.98 -34.25 -0.44
C MET A 164 11.92 -33.09 -0.18
N LEU A 165 12.12 -32.75 1.10
CA LEU A 165 13.15 -31.82 1.55
C LEU A 165 14.42 -32.58 1.90
N ASN A 166 15.53 -32.21 1.27
CA ASN A 166 16.86 -32.73 1.57
C ASN A 166 17.59 -31.75 2.49
N LEU A 167 18.05 -32.25 3.63
CA LEU A 167 18.89 -31.52 4.58
C LEU A 167 20.31 -32.08 4.61
N LEU A 168 21.30 -31.20 4.67
CA LEU A 168 22.65 -31.55 5.08
C LEU A 168 22.74 -31.47 6.60
N THR A 169 22.82 -32.63 7.25
CA THR A 169 22.97 -32.79 8.70
C THR A 169 24.40 -33.15 9.05
N ALA A 170 24.71 -33.25 10.35
CA ALA A 170 26.00 -33.74 10.83
C ALA A 170 26.31 -35.19 10.41
N HIS A 171 25.28 -35.99 10.08
CA HIS A 171 25.41 -37.41 9.72
C HIS A 171 25.46 -37.64 8.20
N GLY A 172 25.21 -36.60 7.39
CA GLY A 172 25.14 -36.69 5.95
C GLY A 172 23.89 -35.99 5.40
N ILE A 173 23.44 -36.42 4.21
CA ILE A 173 22.23 -35.88 3.59
C ILE A 173 21.04 -36.74 4.01
N GLU A 174 20.04 -36.13 4.61
CA GLU A 174 18.80 -36.77 5.06
C GLU A 174 17.60 -36.20 4.29
N SER A 175 16.69 -37.06 3.82
CA SER A 175 15.50 -36.67 3.07
C SER A 175 14.24 -36.84 3.90
N TYR A 176 13.39 -35.82 3.93
CA TYR A 176 12.13 -35.78 4.67
C TYR A 176 10.97 -35.45 3.72
N ALA A 177 9.88 -36.21 3.79
CA ALA A 177 8.68 -35.89 3.01
C ALA A 177 8.04 -34.60 3.55
N LEU A 178 7.75 -33.62 2.67
CA LEU A 178 7.22 -32.33 3.10
C LEU A 178 5.88 -32.45 3.84
N ASN A 179 5.06 -33.43 3.45
CA ASN A 179 3.74 -33.67 4.05
C ASN A 179 3.81 -34.16 5.51
N ASP A 180 4.94 -34.73 5.93
CA ASP A 180 5.14 -35.25 7.28
C ASP A 180 5.78 -34.20 8.22
N LEU A 181 6.15 -33.04 7.68
CA LEU A 181 6.72 -31.94 8.45
C LEU A 181 5.59 -31.13 9.09
N THR A 182 5.68 -30.94 10.40
CA THR A 182 4.69 -30.16 11.17
C THR A 182 5.14 -28.74 11.43
N GLU A 183 6.45 -28.51 11.50
CA GLU A 183 7.03 -27.20 11.82
C GLU A 183 8.40 -27.07 11.15
N ILE A 184 8.68 -25.89 10.62
CA ILE A 184 9.96 -25.52 10.02
C ILE A 184 10.38 -24.18 10.61
N ASN A 185 11.46 -24.18 11.39
CA ASN A 185 12.01 -22.99 11.99
C ASN A 185 13.37 -22.67 11.37
N PHE A 186 13.53 -21.47 10.82
CA PHE A 186 14.84 -20.98 10.40
C PHE A 186 15.67 -20.65 11.63
N SER A 187 16.91 -21.13 11.72
CA SER A 187 17.75 -20.92 12.91
C SER A 187 18.13 -19.44 13.06
N GLN A 188 18.38 -18.75 11.94
CA GLN A 188 18.78 -17.34 11.92
C GLN A 188 17.61 -16.40 12.23
N GLN A 189 17.79 -15.50 13.20
CA GLN A 189 16.74 -14.54 13.58
C GLN A 189 16.51 -13.48 12.50
N GLU A 190 17.59 -12.96 11.91
CA GLU A 190 17.54 -11.92 10.88
C GLU A 190 16.69 -12.38 9.68
N LEU A 191 16.91 -13.61 9.20
CA LEU A 191 16.09 -14.20 8.12
C LEU A 191 14.61 -14.30 8.49
N ARG A 192 14.28 -14.71 9.73
CA ARG A 192 12.88 -14.78 10.18
C ARG A 192 12.24 -13.39 10.17
N ASP A 193 12.98 -12.37 10.57
CA ASP A 193 12.49 -10.99 10.62
C ASP A 193 12.37 -10.39 9.21
N ASP A 194 13.30 -10.69 8.30
CA ASP A 194 13.21 -10.36 6.88
C ASP A 194 11.99 -11.00 6.22
N LEU A 195 11.77 -12.29 6.45
CA LEU A 195 10.61 -13.00 5.91
C LEU A 195 9.30 -12.42 6.43
N ARG A 196 9.21 -12.09 7.73
CA ARG A 196 8.04 -11.42 8.30
C ARG A 196 7.79 -10.06 7.67
N ARG A 197 8.83 -9.23 7.51
CA ARG A 197 8.74 -7.92 6.85
C ARG A 197 8.29 -8.06 5.40
N ALA A 198 8.85 -9.03 4.67
CA ALA A 198 8.47 -9.27 3.28
C ALA A 198 7.00 -9.72 3.16
N MET A 199 6.54 -10.64 4.02
CA MET A 199 5.14 -11.08 4.04
C MET A 199 4.17 -9.97 4.45
N ALA A 200 4.56 -9.10 5.39
CA ALA A 200 3.80 -7.89 5.70
C ALA A 200 3.67 -6.97 4.48
N GLY A 201 4.74 -6.82 3.71
CA GLY A 201 4.73 -6.10 2.43
C GLY A 201 3.79 -6.72 1.39
N VAL A 202 3.76 -8.05 1.26
CA VAL A 202 2.80 -8.75 0.39
C VAL A 202 1.36 -8.48 0.84
N ALA A 203 1.08 -8.55 2.15
CA ALA A 203 -0.25 -8.26 2.69
C ALA A 203 -0.69 -6.82 2.41
N LYS A 204 0.22 -5.86 2.61
CA LYS A 204 0.00 -4.43 2.31
C LYS A 204 -0.19 -4.19 0.81
N SER A 205 0.59 -4.86 -0.04
CA SER A 205 0.45 -4.80 -1.50
C SER A 205 -0.90 -5.34 -1.97
N ARG A 206 -1.40 -6.44 -1.38
CA ARG A 206 -2.75 -6.93 -1.64
C ARG A 206 -3.82 -5.89 -1.28
N GLN A 207 -3.66 -5.18 -0.17
CA GLN A 207 -4.56 -4.08 0.19
C GLN A 207 -4.42 -2.89 -0.79
N ALA A 208 -3.21 -2.58 -1.23
CA ALA A 208 -2.90 -1.52 -2.19
C ALA A 208 -3.27 -1.86 -3.65
N SER A 209 -3.66 -3.10 -3.95
CA SER A 209 -4.18 -3.49 -5.27
C SER A 209 -5.51 -2.83 -5.59
N GLN A 210 -6.25 -2.37 -4.57
CA GLN A 210 -7.32 -1.40 -4.72
C GLN A 210 -6.73 0.00 -4.57
N LYS A 211 -6.72 0.77 -5.66
CA LYS A 211 -6.22 2.14 -5.66
C LYS A 211 -7.37 3.09 -5.45
N GLN A 212 -7.10 4.15 -4.69
CA GLN A 212 -8.06 5.21 -4.41
C GLN A 212 -7.63 6.50 -5.10
N LEU A 213 -8.59 7.16 -5.73
CA LEU A 213 -8.46 8.48 -6.32
C LEU A 213 -9.48 9.39 -5.65
N ASP A 214 -9.01 10.52 -5.14
CA ASP A 214 -9.87 11.50 -4.49
C ASP A 214 -10.10 12.68 -5.44
N LEU A 215 -11.37 12.92 -5.80
CA LEU A 215 -11.78 14.11 -6.54
C LEU A 215 -12.26 15.18 -5.56
N LEU A 216 -11.56 16.31 -5.55
CA LEU A 216 -11.91 17.47 -4.73
C LEU A 216 -12.67 18.48 -5.59
N THR A 217 -13.89 18.81 -5.18
CA THR A 217 -14.73 19.79 -5.88
C THR A 217 -15.12 20.89 -4.91
N SER A 218 -14.96 22.15 -5.32
CA SER A 218 -15.13 23.32 -4.44
C SER A 218 -16.14 24.32 -5.02
N MET A 219 -17.24 24.56 -4.31
CA MET A 219 -18.21 25.65 -4.52
C MET A 219 -19.30 25.59 -3.45
N ALA A 220 -19.91 26.73 -3.10
CA ALA A 220 -21.03 26.81 -2.16
C ALA A 220 -22.36 26.34 -2.82
N GLY A 221 -23.11 25.47 -2.14
CA GLY A 221 -24.45 25.01 -2.54
C GLY A 221 -24.48 23.69 -3.32
N GLN A 222 -25.70 23.25 -3.67
CA GLN A 222 -25.98 22.02 -4.41
C GLN A 222 -25.64 22.16 -5.90
N ARG A 223 -25.00 21.14 -6.47
CA ARG A 223 -24.65 21.10 -7.89
C ARG A 223 -24.60 19.68 -8.44
N HIS A 224 -24.81 19.58 -9.75
CA HIS A 224 -24.68 18.31 -10.47
C HIS A 224 -23.24 18.11 -10.95
N VAL A 225 -22.62 17.02 -10.51
CA VAL A 225 -21.26 16.63 -10.89
C VAL A 225 -21.31 15.29 -11.60
N THR A 226 -20.57 15.20 -12.69
CA THR A 226 -20.40 13.99 -13.49
C THR A 226 -18.92 13.68 -13.63
N PHE A 227 -18.53 12.42 -13.47
CA PHE A 227 -17.19 11.94 -13.80
C PHE A 227 -17.23 10.63 -14.58
N ALA A 228 -16.32 10.47 -15.55
CA ALA A 228 -16.24 9.33 -16.45
C ALA A 228 -14.80 8.94 -16.80
#